data_AF-A0A7X8HX09-F1
#
_entry.id   AF-A0A7X8HX09-F1
#
_cell.length_a   1.000
_cell.length_b   1.000
_cell.length_c   1.000
_cell.angle_alpha   90.00
_cell.angle_beta   90.00
_cell.angle_gamma   90.00
#
_symmetry.space_group_name_H-M   'P 1'
#
loop_
_entity.id
_entity.type
_entity.pdbx_description
1 polymer ?
#
loop_
_entity_poly.entity_id
_entity_poly.type
_entity_poly.pdbx_seq_one_letter_code
_entity_poly.pdbx_strand_id
1 'polypeptide(L)'
;MLLSPLSACATAVFLSRKLMFKNLFGGLSLLLLLSSCMFSPDAPNTIAPLVYQVGNEAYTLEKSCVSNISLSHYGDGIWLEVTPSQACAMRFEQFISEHLGEKLKVSFNHHAVTDATLIASPIRLHSGFHQHISQLAEAKNIIAYYQAP
;
A
#
# COMPACT_ATOMS: atom_id res chain seq x y z
N MET A 1 -23.70 -18.13 29.79
CA MET A 1 -24.80 -17.19 29.47
C MET A 1 -24.41 -16.52 28.16
N LEU A 2 -24.94 -17.04 27.04
CA LEU A 2 -25.93 -16.37 26.15
C LEU A 2 -25.29 -15.19 25.39
N LEU A 3 -25.22 -15.09 24.06
CA LEU A 3 -25.88 -15.75 22.92
C LEU A 3 -24.99 -15.57 21.66
N SER A 4 -24.95 -16.59 20.80
CA SER A 4 -24.63 -16.44 19.37
C SER A 4 -25.86 -15.92 18.63
N PRO A 5 -25.73 -15.13 17.55
CA PRO A 5 -26.77 -15.06 16.54
C PRO A 5 -26.42 -15.95 15.34
N LEU A 6 -27.30 -16.93 15.11
CA LEU A 6 -27.53 -17.54 13.81
C LEU A 6 -28.11 -16.48 12.84
N SER A 7 -27.62 -16.45 11.61
CA SER A 7 -28.41 -16.27 10.38
C SER A 7 -27.47 -16.59 9.21
N ALA A 8 -27.48 -17.79 8.63
CA ALA A 8 -28.49 -18.31 7.72
C ALA A 8 -28.90 -17.28 6.65
N CYS A 9 -28.27 -17.36 5.48
CA CYS A 9 -28.98 -17.23 4.21
C CYS A 9 -28.31 -18.17 3.21
N ALA A 10 -28.93 -19.33 3.06
CA ALA A 10 -28.51 -20.38 2.16
C ALA A 10 -29.12 -20.16 0.77
N THR A 11 -28.36 -20.63 -0.21
CA THR A 11 -28.81 -21.24 -1.47
C THR A 11 -29.45 -20.40 -2.58
N ALA A 12 -28.73 -20.50 -3.71
CA ALA A 12 -29.23 -20.83 -5.04
C ALA A 12 -29.74 -19.68 -5.93
N VAL A 13 -29.15 -19.58 -7.12
CA VAL A 13 -29.74 -20.09 -8.37
C VAL A 13 -29.00 -19.45 -9.56
N PHE A 14 -28.40 -20.33 -10.36
CA PHE A 14 -28.19 -20.27 -11.81
C PHE A 14 -27.51 -19.05 -12.48
N LEU A 15 -26.32 -19.37 -12.98
CA LEU A 15 -25.95 -19.40 -14.41
C LEU A 15 -26.81 -18.61 -15.42
N SER A 16 -26.04 -17.98 -16.33
CA SER A 16 -26.40 -17.64 -17.72
C SER A 16 -27.09 -16.30 -17.94
N ARG A 17 -26.28 -15.25 -18.10
CA ARG A 17 -26.64 -14.11 -18.97
C ARG A 17 -25.93 -14.26 -20.31
N LYS A 18 -26.57 -14.99 -21.23
CA LYS A 18 -26.38 -14.80 -22.67
C LYS A 18 -27.26 -13.60 -23.06
N LEU A 19 -26.62 -12.56 -23.58
CA LEU A 19 -27.25 -11.40 -24.20
C LEU A 19 -28.31 -11.83 -25.24
N MET A 20 -29.48 -11.19 -25.23
CA MET A 20 -30.02 -10.44 -26.39
C MET A 20 -31.39 -9.80 -26.12
N PHE A 21 -31.47 -8.50 -26.40
CA PHE A 21 -32.49 -7.80 -27.20
C PHE A 21 -33.96 -8.31 -27.20
N LYS A 22 -34.89 -7.49 -26.66
CA LYS A 22 -35.76 -6.58 -27.44
C LYS A 22 -36.81 -5.88 -26.56
N ASN A 23 -37.06 -4.62 -26.91
CA ASN A 23 -38.08 -3.69 -26.42
C ASN A 23 -39.47 -4.34 -26.24
N LEU A 24 -40.25 -3.87 -25.24
CA LEU A 24 -41.58 -3.27 -25.43
C LEU A 24 -42.28 -2.97 -24.08
N PHE A 25 -42.88 -1.78 -24.02
CA PHE A 25 -43.95 -1.32 -23.12
C PHE A 25 -43.71 -1.16 -21.61
N GLY A 26 -43.77 0.11 -21.19
CA GLY A 26 -44.90 0.50 -20.34
C GLY A 26 -44.61 0.70 -18.85
N GLY A 27 -44.27 1.93 -18.48
CA GLY A 27 -44.90 2.61 -17.36
C GLY A 27 -44.53 2.21 -15.92
N LEU A 28 -44.01 3.22 -15.22
CA LEU A 28 -44.28 3.54 -13.81
C LEU A 28 -43.30 3.01 -12.72
N SER A 29 -42.80 4.01 -11.99
CA SER A 29 -42.35 3.99 -10.59
C SER A 29 -40.90 3.61 -10.26
N LEU A 30 -40.05 4.63 -10.40
CA LEU A 30 -39.11 5.11 -9.38
C LEU A 30 -38.94 4.23 -8.12
N LEU A 31 -37.78 3.60 -7.98
CA LEU A 31 -37.09 3.37 -6.69
C LEU A 31 -35.60 3.07 -6.96
N LEU A 32 -34.82 4.14 -7.01
CA LEU A 32 -33.38 4.14 -6.84
C LEU A 32 -33.05 3.62 -5.44
N LEU A 33 -32.82 2.32 -5.29
CA LEU A 33 -32.09 1.80 -4.13
C LEU A 33 -30.62 1.75 -4.49
N LEU A 34 -29.99 2.91 -4.26
CA LEU A 34 -28.56 3.06 -4.02
C LEU A 34 -28.16 2.08 -2.91
N SER A 35 -27.77 0.86 -3.29
CA SER A 35 -27.01 -0.02 -2.40
C SER A 35 -25.60 0.53 -2.34
N SER A 36 -25.45 1.63 -1.62
CA SER A 36 -24.16 2.10 -1.13
C SER A 36 -23.62 1.02 -0.21
N CYS A 37 -22.80 0.12 -0.74
CA CYS A 37 -21.90 -0.65 0.10
C CYS A 37 -20.99 0.38 0.75
N MET A 38 -21.33 0.72 2.00
CA MET A 38 -20.47 1.44 2.92
C MET A 38 -19.14 0.68 2.93
N PHE A 39 -18.10 1.29 2.34
CA PHE A 39 -16.73 0.97 2.71
C PHE A 39 -16.66 1.22 4.21
N SER A 40 -16.54 0.17 5.01
CA SER A 40 -16.06 0.31 6.39
C SER A 40 -14.57 0.63 6.30
N PRO A 41 -14.11 1.86 6.60
CA PRO A 41 -12.70 2.16 6.68
C PRO A 41 -12.28 1.96 8.15
N ASP A 42 -12.58 0.79 8.71
CA ASP A 42 -11.98 0.38 9.97
C ASP A 42 -10.88 -0.62 9.63
N ALA A 43 -9.89 -0.13 8.88
CA ALA A 43 -8.58 -0.73 8.98
C ALA A 43 -8.18 -0.60 10.46
N PRO A 44 -7.74 -1.66 11.13
CA PRO A 44 -7.24 -1.54 12.49
C PRO A 44 -6.19 -0.41 12.52
N ASN A 45 -6.09 0.32 13.63
CA ASN A 45 -5.12 1.41 13.85
C ASN A 45 -3.66 0.90 13.88
N THR A 46 -3.28 0.04 12.94
CA THR A 46 -1.95 -0.48 12.71
C THR A 46 -1.21 0.52 11.86
N ILE A 47 -0.14 1.10 12.41
CA ILE A 47 0.79 1.95 11.67
C ILE A 47 1.25 1.20 10.42
N ALA A 48 1.05 1.79 9.25
CA ALA A 48 1.47 1.19 7.98
C ALA A 48 2.96 1.45 7.68
N PRO A 49 3.68 0.46 7.11
CA PRO A 49 5.10 0.59 6.75
C PRO A 49 5.36 1.62 5.64
N LEU A 50 6.63 1.77 5.25
CA LEU A 50 7.00 2.53 4.07
C LEU A 50 6.44 1.88 2.79
N VAL A 51 5.80 2.69 1.95
CA VAL A 51 5.27 2.30 0.65
C VAL A 51 5.89 3.18 -0.43
N TYR A 52 6.46 2.52 -1.44
CA TYR A 52 7.10 3.09 -2.62
C TYR A 52 6.14 2.93 -3.79
N GLN A 53 5.60 4.02 -4.33
CA GLN A 53 4.54 3.99 -5.33
C GLN A 53 4.97 4.68 -6.63
N VAL A 54 4.71 4.02 -7.75
CA VAL A 54 4.85 4.57 -9.10
C VAL A 54 3.54 4.31 -9.85
N GLY A 55 2.84 5.37 -10.25
CA GLY A 55 1.53 5.24 -10.88
C GLY A 55 0.54 4.44 -10.01
N ASN A 56 0.09 3.30 -10.53
CA ASN A 56 -0.83 2.38 -9.85
C ASN A 56 -0.12 1.19 -9.18
N GLU A 57 1.19 1.10 -9.31
CA GLU A 57 2.01 0.02 -8.74
C GLU A 57 2.67 0.50 -7.45
N ALA A 58 2.79 -0.41 -6.49
CA ALA A 58 3.34 -0.09 -5.18
C ALA A 58 4.16 -1.26 -4.63
N TYR A 59 5.28 -0.92 -4.02
CA TYR A 59 6.11 -1.82 -3.24
C TYR A 59 6.03 -1.43 -1.77
N THR A 60 5.67 -2.38 -0.91
CA THR A 60 5.64 -2.20 0.54
C THR A 60 6.92 -2.76 1.16
N LEU A 61 7.63 -1.94 1.93
CA LEU A 61 8.83 -2.35 2.65
C LEU A 61 8.47 -2.95 4.01
N GLU A 62 8.29 -4.27 4.04
CA GLU A 62 7.96 -5.00 5.27
C GLU A 62 9.05 -4.91 6.33
N LYS A 63 8.66 -4.96 7.62
CA LYS A 63 9.61 -4.91 8.74
C LYS A 63 10.68 -6.00 8.65
N SER A 64 10.29 -7.22 8.28
CA SER A 64 11.18 -8.38 8.18
C SER A 64 12.32 -8.20 7.16
N CYS A 65 12.21 -7.21 6.28
CA CYS A 65 13.18 -6.92 5.24
C CYS A 65 14.25 -5.92 5.69
N VAL A 66 13.97 -5.12 6.71
CA VAL A 66 14.89 -4.09 7.21
C VAL A 66 15.82 -4.73 8.24
N SER A 67 17.11 -4.79 7.95
CA SER A 67 18.14 -5.27 8.90
C SER A 67 18.58 -4.18 9.86
N ASN A 68 18.60 -2.94 9.39
CA ASN A 68 19.00 -1.78 10.18
C ASN A 68 18.34 -0.51 9.62
N ILE A 69 18.03 0.42 10.51
CA ILE A 69 17.51 1.73 10.16
C ILE A 69 18.01 2.76 11.18
N SER A 70 18.44 3.90 10.68
CA SER A 70 18.95 5.00 11.50
C SER A 70 18.66 6.35 10.85
N LEU A 71 18.90 7.43 11.58
CA LEU A 71 18.90 8.76 10.98
C LEU A 71 20.07 8.87 10.00
N SER A 72 19.81 9.51 8.86
CA SER A 72 20.86 9.75 7.87
C SER A 72 21.97 10.64 8.45
N HIS A 73 23.22 10.30 8.14
CA HIS A 73 24.38 11.15 8.45
C HIS A 73 24.35 12.49 7.71
N TYR A 74 23.56 12.61 6.63
CA TYR A 74 23.41 13.84 5.85
C TYR A 74 22.41 14.84 6.48
N GLY A 75 21.78 14.47 7.60
CA GLY A 75 20.91 15.35 8.38
C GLY A 75 19.46 15.44 7.88
N ASP A 76 19.17 14.91 6.69
CA ASP A 76 17.84 14.85 6.09
C ASP A 76 17.39 13.40 5.87
N GLY A 77 16.45 12.91 6.67
CA GLY A 77 15.85 11.58 6.49
C GLY A 77 16.58 10.41 7.14
N ILE A 78 16.54 9.25 6.49
CA ILE A 78 16.89 7.95 7.09
C ILE A 78 17.91 7.19 6.24
N TRP A 79 18.72 6.39 6.91
CA TRP A 79 19.52 5.34 6.29
C TRP A 79 18.79 4.00 6.47
N LEU A 80 18.55 3.29 5.38
CA LEU A 80 17.83 2.03 5.35
C LEU A 80 18.74 0.92 4.84
N GLU A 81 19.02 -0.06 5.69
CA GLU A 81 19.68 -1.29 5.28
C GLU A 81 18.61 -2.39 5.14
N VAL A 82 18.50 -2.90 3.92
CA VAL A 82 17.63 -4.04 3.61
C VAL A 82 18.50 -5.28 3.60
N THR A 83 18.03 -6.35 4.26
CA THR A 83 18.82 -7.59 4.40
C THR A 83 19.24 -8.11 3.02
N PRO A 84 20.54 -8.10 2.69
CA PRO A 84 21.01 -8.62 1.40
C PRO A 84 20.65 -10.10 1.31
N SER A 85 20.28 -10.59 0.12
CA SER A 85 19.81 -11.97 -0.17
C SER A 85 18.35 -12.32 0.16
N GLN A 86 17.60 -11.47 0.85
CA GLN A 86 16.16 -11.69 0.98
C GLN A 86 15.41 -11.35 -0.33
N ALA A 87 14.32 -12.08 -0.60
CA ALA A 87 13.47 -11.85 -1.77
C ALA A 87 12.96 -10.41 -1.87
N CYS A 88 12.79 -9.72 -0.75
CA CYS A 88 12.36 -8.33 -0.75
C CYS A 88 13.43 -7.35 -1.23
N ALA A 89 14.71 -7.56 -0.94
CA ALA A 89 15.78 -6.72 -1.47
C ALA A 89 15.81 -6.81 -3.01
N MET A 90 15.76 -8.04 -3.55
CA MET A 90 15.74 -8.26 -5.00
C MET A 90 14.49 -7.66 -5.66
N ARG A 91 13.31 -7.82 -5.05
CA ARG A 91 12.07 -7.23 -5.55
C ARG A 91 12.08 -5.71 -5.49
N PHE A 92 12.71 -5.11 -4.49
CA PHE A 92 12.82 -3.66 -4.40
C PHE A 92 13.77 -3.12 -5.47
N GLU A 93 14.95 -3.73 -5.65
CA GLU A 93 15.86 -3.37 -6.75
C GLU A 93 15.18 -3.51 -8.12
N GLN A 94 14.41 -4.59 -8.31
CA GLN A 94 13.66 -4.84 -9.53
C GLN A 94 12.57 -3.77 -9.75
N PHE A 95 11.74 -3.50 -8.74
CA PHE A 95 10.69 -2.47 -8.80
C PHE A 95 11.26 -1.11 -9.22
N ILE A 96 12.36 -0.68 -8.60
CA ILE A 96 13.02 0.58 -8.97
C ILE A 96 13.58 0.54 -10.39
N SER A 97 14.14 -0.59 -10.83
CA SER A 97 14.72 -0.75 -12.17
C SER A 97 13.67 -0.81 -13.29
N GLU A 98 12.47 -1.29 -13.00
CA GLU A 98 11.36 -1.35 -13.97
C GLU A 98 10.72 0.02 -14.20
N HIS A 99 10.85 0.94 -13.23
CA HIS A 99 10.22 2.26 -13.25
C HIS A 99 11.20 3.43 -13.46
N LEU A 100 12.33 3.19 -14.13
CA LEU A 100 13.30 4.26 -14.43
C LEU A 100 12.66 5.38 -15.27
N GLY A 101 12.93 6.62 -14.89
CA GLY A 101 12.36 7.81 -15.54
C GLY A 101 10.94 8.16 -15.09
N GLU A 102 10.34 7.38 -14.18
CA GLU A 102 9.04 7.69 -13.59
C GLU A 102 9.16 8.41 -12.25
N LYS A 103 8.03 8.93 -11.76
CA LYS A 103 7.96 9.60 -10.45
C LYS A 103 7.62 8.61 -9.35
N LEU A 104 8.54 8.44 -8.42
CA LEU A 104 8.36 7.69 -7.18
C LEU A 104 7.75 8.57 -6.10
N LYS A 105 6.71 8.07 -5.44
CA LYS A 105 6.16 8.63 -4.21
C LYS A 105 6.50 7.71 -3.06
N VAL A 106 6.91 8.29 -1.93
CA VAL A 106 7.16 7.53 -0.70
C VAL A 106 6.16 7.97 0.35
N SER A 107 5.50 7.00 0.98
CA SER A 107 4.54 7.24 2.05
C SER A 107 4.81 6.35 3.26
N PHE A 108 4.44 6.84 4.43
CA PHE A 108 4.45 6.12 5.70
C PHE A 108 3.14 6.39 6.42
N ASN A 109 2.55 5.37 7.03
CA ASN A 109 1.28 5.51 7.72
C ASN A 109 0.19 6.23 6.87
N HIS A 110 0.11 5.90 5.58
CA HIS A 110 -0.81 6.49 4.59
C HIS A 110 -0.60 7.99 4.26
N HIS A 111 0.49 8.59 4.71
CA HIS A 111 0.84 9.98 4.42
C HIS A 111 2.14 10.06 3.62
N ALA A 112 2.21 11.00 2.67
CA ALA A 112 3.44 11.23 1.91
C ALA A 112 4.53 11.78 2.83
N VAL A 113 5.72 11.20 2.74
CA VAL A 113 6.90 11.59 3.55
C VAL A 113 7.99 12.27 2.72
N THR A 114 7.82 12.26 1.40
CA THR A 114 8.60 13.01 0.41
C THR A 114 7.69 13.58 -0.66
N ASP A 115 8.17 14.63 -1.34
CA ASP A 115 7.66 14.96 -2.66
C ASP A 115 7.92 13.82 -3.66
N ALA A 116 7.17 13.82 -4.76
CA ALA A 116 7.36 12.83 -5.81
C ALA A 116 8.69 13.09 -6.55
N THR A 117 9.61 12.13 -6.52
CA THR A 117 10.96 12.25 -7.09
C THR A 117 11.13 11.40 -8.33
N LEU A 118 11.98 11.84 -9.27
CA LEU A 118 12.29 11.06 -10.46
C LEU A 118 13.21 9.89 -10.09
N ILE A 119 12.89 8.68 -10.55
CA ILE A 119 13.82 7.54 -10.47
C ILE A 119 14.89 7.72 -11.56
N ALA A 120 15.98 8.37 -11.19
CA ALA A 120 17.05 8.71 -12.13
C ALA A 120 18.01 7.55 -12.45
N SER A 121 18.08 6.54 -11.57
CA SER A 121 18.97 5.39 -11.73
C SER A 121 18.46 4.16 -10.99
N PRO A 122 18.92 2.95 -11.37
CA PRO A 122 18.75 1.76 -10.55
C PRO A 122 19.34 1.95 -9.15
N ILE A 123 18.85 1.16 -8.19
CA ILE A 123 19.39 1.09 -6.84
C ILE A 123 20.04 -0.28 -6.60
N ARG A 124 21.10 -0.30 -5.77
CA ARG A 124 21.75 -1.52 -5.28
C ARG A 124 21.81 -1.46 -3.76
N LEU A 125 21.20 -2.44 -3.09
CA LEU A 125 20.93 -2.38 -1.64
C LEU A 125 22.04 -3.01 -0.78
N HIS A 126 23.22 -3.28 -1.34
CA HIS A 126 24.28 -4.07 -0.69
C HIS A 126 24.71 -3.52 0.67
N SER A 127 24.69 -2.20 0.86
CA SER A 127 25.09 -1.52 2.10
C SER A 127 23.99 -0.63 2.66
N GLY A 128 22.75 -0.79 2.19
CA GLY A 128 21.67 0.17 2.44
C GLY A 128 21.72 1.40 1.54
N PHE A 129 20.77 2.30 1.76
CA PHE A 129 20.59 3.51 0.97
C PHE A 129 20.02 4.66 1.80
N HIS A 130 20.25 5.88 1.30
CA HIS A 130 19.66 7.09 1.85
C HIS A 130 18.25 7.30 1.29
N GLN A 131 17.29 7.46 2.18
CA GLN A 131 15.94 7.90 1.85
C GLN A 131 15.73 9.28 2.48
N HIS A 132 15.61 10.28 1.62
CA HIS A 132 15.18 11.60 2.06
C HIS A 132 13.80 11.49 2.73
N ILE A 133 13.61 12.21 3.85
CA ILE A 133 12.32 12.39 4.53
C ILE A 133 12.24 13.86 4.91
N SER A 134 11.16 14.53 4.54
CA SER A 134 11.08 16.00 4.63
C SER A 134 11.04 16.53 6.07
N GLN A 135 10.70 15.70 7.05
CA GLN A 135 10.57 16.10 8.46
C GLN A 135 11.31 15.16 9.40
N LEU A 136 12.12 15.71 10.30
CA LEU A 136 12.86 14.93 11.30
C LEU A 136 11.94 14.13 12.23
N ALA A 137 10.78 14.68 12.61
CA ALA A 137 9.80 13.98 13.43
C ALA A 137 9.31 12.71 12.73
N GLU A 138 9.05 12.80 11.43
CA GLU A 138 8.59 11.67 10.62
C GLU A 138 9.68 10.61 10.45
N ALA A 139 10.93 11.03 10.20
CA ALA A 139 12.07 10.13 10.16
C ALA A 139 12.20 9.32 11.46
N LYS A 140 12.01 9.97 12.63
CA LYS A 140 12.03 9.30 13.94
C LYS A 140 10.85 8.32 14.11
N ASN A 141 9.66 8.68 13.64
CA ASN A 141 8.49 7.79 13.69
C ASN A 141 8.70 6.53 12.85
N ILE A 142 9.27 6.67 11.65
CA ILE A 142 9.61 5.55 10.78
C ILE A 142 10.64 4.64 11.45
N ILE A 143 11.71 5.20 12.01
CA ILE A 143 12.74 4.43 12.75
C ILE A 143 12.09 3.64 13.89
N ALA A 144 11.26 4.29 14.70
CA ALA A 144 10.58 3.65 15.82
C ALA A 144 9.68 2.49 15.35
N TYR A 145 8.99 2.64 14.22
CA TYR A 145 8.17 1.57 13.66
C TYR A 145 9.00 0.32 13.31
N TYR A 146 10.11 0.49 12.59
CA TYR A 146 10.93 -0.64 12.14
C TYR A 146 11.78 -1.27 13.26
N GLN A 147 12.07 -0.52 14.33
CA GLN A 147 12.77 -1.03 15.52
C GLN A 147 11.83 -1.65 16.56
N ALA A 148 10.52 -1.40 16.47
CA ALA A 148 9.54 -2.00 17.37
C ALA A 148 9.46 -3.52 17.13
N PRO A 149 9.44 -4.32 18.23
CA PRO A 149 9.45 -5.78 18.17
C PRO A 149 8.24 -6.39 17.46
#